data_AF-X0S3S4-F1
#
_entry.id   AF-X0S3S4-F1
#
_cell.length_a   1.000
_cell.length_b   1.000
_cell.length_c   1.000
_cell.angle_alpha   90.00
_cell.angle_beta   90.00
_cell.angle_gamma   90.00
#
_symmetry.space_group_name_H-M   'P 1'
#
loop_
_entity.id
_entity.type
_entity.pdbx_description
1 polymer ?
#
loop_
_entity_poly.entity_id
_entity_poly.type
_entity_poly.pdbx_seq_one_letter_code
_entity_poly.pdbx_strand_id
1 'polypeptide(L)'
;MFDLIPNPHSLIPKYTGEIVMAREAVIVAGARTAVGRAKRGTLKSFRAEDMAKAVVGAVWERVGDLDKAIVDDIVIGCAFPEGSQGLNMARPVALHAGFPSSVPAMTVNR
;
A
#
# COMPACT_ATOMS: atom_id res chain seq x y z
N MET A 1 43.43 -35.93 11.67
CA MET A 1 43.42 -34.98 10.53
C MET A 1 42.16 -35.24 9.71
N PHE A 2 41.00 -34.92 10.28
CA PHE A 2 39.65 -34.81 9.71
C PHE A 2 38.77 -34.37 10.90
N ASP A 3 37.68 -33.67 10.61
CA ASP A 3 36.71 -33.08 11.54
C ASP A 3 37.05 -31.67 12.06
N LEU A 4 36.52 -30.66 11.36
CA LEU A 4 35.45 -29.78 11.86
C LEU A 4 35.30 -28.58 10.92
N ILE A 5 34.63 -28.79 9.79
CA ILE A 5 33.94 -27.69 9.10
C ILE A 5 32.77 -27.32 10.03
N PRO A 6 32.67 -26.08 10.54
CA PRO A 6 31.57 -25.71 11.42
C PRO A 6 30.23 -25.87 10.68
N ASN A 7 29.28 -26.52 11.35
CA ASN A 7 27.93 -26.79 10.88
C ASN A 7 27.23 -25.47 10.50
N PRO A 8 26.65 -25.32 9.28
CA PRO A 8 25.98 -24.08 8.85
C PRO A 8 24.80 -23.65 9.72
N HIS A 9 24.28 -24.53 10.59
CA HIS A 9 23.27 -24.17 11.60
C HIS A 9 23.76 -23.22 12.70
N SER A 10 25.07 -22.99 12.86
CA SER A 10 25.59 -22.02 13.85
C SER A 10 25.50 -20.56 13.40
N LEU A 11 25.11 -20.30 12.15
CA LEU A 11 24.92 -18.96 11.58
C LEU A 11 23.47 -18.48 11.59
N ILE A 12 22.56 -19.26 12.18
CA ILE A 12 21.18 -18.83 12.42
C ILE A 12 21.23 -17.89 13.62
N PRO A 13 20.81 -16.61 13.49
CA PRO A 13 20.75 -15.69 14.62
C PRO A 13 19.86 -16.31 15.70
N LYS A 14 20.46 -16.70 16.83
CA LYS A 14 19.70 -17.10 18.01
C LYS A 14 19.02 -15.83 18.51
N TYR A 15 17.68 -15.82 18.50
CA TYR A 15 16.87 -14.77 19.12
C TYR A 15 17.24 -14.69 20.61
N THR A 16 18.26 -13.90 20.92
CA THR A 16 18.75 -13.65 22.27
C THR A 16 18.92 -12.15 22.42
N GLY A 17 17.89 -11.51 22.94
CA GLY A 17 18.03 -10.32 23.78
C GLY A 17 18.43 -8.99 23.14
N GLU A 18 18.68 -8.89 21.84
CA GLU A 18 18.65 -7.59 21.17
C GLU A 18 17.20 -7.27 20.81
N ILE A 19 16.59 -6.40 21.61
CA ILE A 19 15.40 -5.66 21.19
C ILE A 19 15.86 -4.83 19.99
N VAL A 20 15.78 -5.41 18.79
CA VAL A 20 15.54 -4.59 17.61
C VAL A 20 14.28 -3.84 17.98
N MET A 21 14.42 -2.55 18.31
CA MET A 21 13.30 -1.65 18.51
C MET A 21 12.62 -1.51 17.14
N ALA A 22 11.96 -2.57 16.71
CA ALA A 22 11.17 -2.60 15.50
C ALA A 22 10.15 -1.51 15.68
N ARG A 23 10.17 -0.53 14.78
CA ARG A 23 9.15 0.50 14.76
C ARG A 23 7.80 -0.19 14.72
N GLU A 24 6.99 0.08 15.73
CA GLU A 24 5.65 -0.47 15.81
C GLU A 24 4.80 0.13 14.69
N ALA A 25 4.12 -0.73 13.93
CA ALA A 25 3.22 -0.30 12.87
C ALA A 25 1.85 0.02 13.47
N VAL A 26 1.38 1.25 13.28
CA VAL A 26 0.07 1.71 13.76
C VAL A 26 -0.83 2.13 12.61
N ILE A 27 -2.15 1.94 12.76
CA ILE A 27 -3.15 2.41 11.80
C ILE A 27 -3.65 3.78 12.28
N VAL A 28 -3.31 4.83 11.55
CA VAL A 28 -3.64 6.22 11.92
C VAL A 28 -5.04 6.61 11.45
N ALA A 29 -5.43 6.17 10.26
CA ALA A 29 -6.72 6.49 9.66
C ALA A 29 -7.16 5.39 8.68
N GLY A 30 -8.46 5.34 8.40
CA GLY A 30 -9.02 4.45 7.39
C GLY A 30 -10.29 5.04 6.82
N ALA A 31 -10.58 4.76 5.55
CA ALA A 31 -11.81 5.13 4.87
C ALA A 31 -12.14 4.07 3.81
N ARG A 32 -13.37 4.10 3.31
CA ARG A 32 -13.82 3.25 2.20
C ARG A 32 -14.95 3.93 1.46
N THR A 33 -15.14 3.56 0.19
CA THR A 33 -16.37 3.91 -0.53
C THR A 33 -17.55 3.11 0.01
N ALA A 34 -18.76 3.55 -0.35
CA ALA A 34 -19.89 2.63 -0.38
C ALA A 34 -19.60 1.46 -1.36
N VAL A 35 -20.29 0.34 -1.20
CA VAL A 35 -20.19 -0.80 -2.10
C VAL A 35 -21.46 -0.89 -2.93
N GLY A 36 -21.30 -0.88 -4.25
CA GLY A 36 -22.40 -0.99 -5.20
C GLY A 36 -22.42 -2.36 -5.89
N ARG A 37 -23.60 -2.80 -6.31
CA ARG A 37 -23.71 -3.99 -7.17
C ARG A 37 -23.08 -3.73 -8.53
N ALA A 38 -22.32 -4.70 -9.06
CA ALA A 38 -21.81 -4.63 -10.42
C ALA A 38 -22.97 -4.52 -11.44
N LYS A 39 -22.77 -3.73 -12.51
CA LYS A 39 -23.70 -3.49 -13.65
C LYS A 39 -25.03 -2.80 -13.31
N ARG A 40 -25.62 -3.04 -12.13
CA ARG A 40 -26.94 -2.55 -11.71
C ARG A 40 -26.91 -1.63 -10.48
N GLY A 41 -25.74 -1.37 -9.91
CA GLY A 41 -25.57 -0.46 -8.77
C GLY A 41 -25.39 0.99 -9.19
N THR A 42 -25.44 1.88 -8.20
CA THR A 42 -25.27 3.33 -8.35
C THR A 42 -23.84 3.73 -8.74
N LEU A 43 -22.85 2.93 -8.34
CA LEU A 43 -21.43 3.19 -8.63
C LEU A 43 -20.95 2.67 -10.00
N LYS A 44 -21.83 2.07 -10.82
CA LYS A 44 -21.45 1.43 -12.10
C LYS A 44 -20.80 2.37 -13.11
N SER A 45 -21.07 3.67 -13.01
CA SER A 45 -20.59 4.69 -13.94
C SER A 45 -19.33 5.41 -13.43
N PHE A 46 -18.87 5.08 -12.22
CA PHE A 46 -17.62 5.62 -11.70
C PHE A 46 -16.44 4.84 -12.24
N ARG A 47 -15.35 5.54 -12.58
CA ARG A 47 -14.08 4.91 -12.91
C ARG A 47 -13.41 4.39 -11.64
N ALA A 48 -12.64 3.32 -11.78
CA ALA A 48 -11.99 2.66 -10.64
C ALA A 48 -10.98 3.59 -9.93
N GLU A 49 -10.21 4.34 -10.71
CA GLU A 49 -9.24 5.32 -10.24
C GLU A 49 -9.89 6.49 -9.49
N ASP A 50 -11.09 6.93 -9.90
CA ASP A 50 -11.82 8.01 -9.20
C ASP A 50 -12.34 7.54 -7.84
N MET A 51 -12.82 6.28 -7.77
CA MET A 51 -13.22 5.68 -6.50
C MET A 51 -12.02 5.53 -5.56
N ALA A 52 -10.87 5.10 -6.07
CA ALA A 52 -9.64 4.98 -5.28
C ALA A 52 -9.14 6.35 -4.80
N LYS A 53 -9.13 7.37 -5.67
CA LYS A 53 -8.79 8.76 -5.31
C LYS A 53 -9.69 9.28 -4.18
N ALA A 54 -10.99 9.03 -4.25
CA ALA A 54 -11.93 9.48 -3.22
C ALA A 54 -11.60 8.88 -1.84
N VAL A 55 -11.21 7.60 -1.79
CA VAL A 55 -10.77 6.96 -0.54
C VAL A 55 -9.47 7.54 -0.04
N VAL A 56 -8.46 7.68 -0.91
CA VAL A 56 -7.16 8.26 -0.56
C VAL A 56 -7.32 9.68 -0.01
N GLY A 57 -8.15 10.51 -0.65
CA GLY A 57 -8.47 11.86 -0.18
C GLY A 57 -9.14 11.84 1.20
N ALA A 58 -10.16 11.01 1.39
CA ALA A 58 -10.86 10.90 2.67
C ALA A 58 -9.97 10.37 3.81
N VAL A 59 -8.99 9.50 3.52
CA VAL A 59 -7.98 9.10 4.50
C VAL A 59 -7.07 10.29 4.84
N TRP A 60 -6.58 11.00 3.83
CA TRP A 60 -5.68 12.14 4.03
C TRP A 60 -6.33 13.25 4.87
N GLU A 61 -7.59 13.57 4.60
CA GLU A 61 -8.38 14.53 5.39
C GLU A 61 -8.46 14.16 6.88
N ARG A 62 -8.47 12.85 7.21
CA ARG A 62 -8.50 12.36 8.61
C ARG A 62 -7.13 12.37 9.28
N VAL A 63 -6.06 12.22 8.50
CA VAL A 63 -4.68 12.28 9.00
C VAL A 63 -4.32 13.72 9.40
N GLY A 64 -4.87 14.72 8.69
CA GLY A 64 -4.67 16.14 8.96
C GLY A 64 -3.79 16.82 7.90
N ASP A 65 -3.33 18.04 8.21
CA ASP A 65 -2.55 18.88 7.29
C ASP A 65 -1.05 18.54 7.35
N LEU A 66 -0.71 17.32 6.94
CA LEU A 66 0.67 16.89 6.75
C LEU A 66 1.12 17.11 5.31
N ASP A 67 2.42 17.28 5.10
CA ASP A 67 2.99 17.27 3.76
C ASP A 67 2.86 15.87 3.15
N LYS A 68 2.28 15.77 1.95
CA LYS A 68 2.14 14.51 1.22
C LYS A 68 3.49 13.89 0.83
N ALA A 69 4.57 14.67 0.79
CA ALA A 69 5.90 14.18 0.51
C ALA A 69 6.46 13.24 1.60
N ILE A 70 5.86 13.18 2.80
CA ILE A 70 6.28 12.26 3.86
C ILE A 70 5.91 10.80 3.57
N VAL A 71 5.02 10.55 2.61
CA VAL A 71 4.57 9.19 2.31
C VAL A 71 5.65 8.46 1.54
N ASP A 72 6.16 7.37 2.12
CA ASP A 72 7.21 6.56 1.51
C ASP A 72 6.70 5.71 0.35
N ASP A 73 5.44 5.26 0.37
CA ASP A 73 4.85 4.44 -0.69
C ASP A 73 3.31 4.43 -0.66
N ILE A 74 2.69 4.25 -1.83
CA ILE A 74 1.25 4.05 -1.98
C ILE A 74 0.98 2.71 -2.66
N VAL A 75 0.43 1.77 -1.90
CA VAL A 75 0.15 0.42 -2.38
C VAL A 75 -1.36 0.22 -2.58
N ILE A 76 -1.79 -0.13 -3.79
CA ILE A 76 -3.20 -0.41 -4.11
C ILE A 76 -3.36 -1.86 -4.56
N GLY A 77 -4.28 -2.58 -3.92
CA GLY A 77 -4.69 -3.91 -4.35
C GLY A 77 -5.66 -3.86 -5.54
N CYS A 78 -5.38 -4.60 -6.60
CA CYS A 78 -6.28 -4.78 -7.74
C CYS A 78 -6.22 -6.22 -8.26
N ALA A 79 -7.35 -6.94 -8.16
CA ALA A 79 -7.44 -8.34 -8.57
C ALA A 79 -7.45 -8.53 -10.10
N PHE A 80 -7.89 -7.51 -10.85
CA PHE A 80 -8.04 -7.58 -12.30
C PHE A 80 -7.48 -6.31 -12.96
N PRO A 81 -6.15 -6.16 -13.04
CA PRO A 81 -5.50 -4.94 -13.53
C PRO A 81 -5.55 -4.84 -15.06
N GLU A 82 -6.75 -4.58 -15.58
CA GLU A 82 -7.02 -4.41 -17.01
C GLU A 82 -7.88 -3.16 -17.28
N GLY A 83 -7.87 -2.69 -18.52
CA GLY A 83 -8.67 -1.53 -18.94
C GLY A 83 -8.31 -0.27 -18.14
N SER A 84 -9.31 0.38 -17.54
CA SER A 84 -9.12 1.62 -16.77
C SER A 84 -8.30 1.43 -15.49
N GLN A 85 -8.24 0.20 -14.96
CA GLN A 85 -7.43 -0.18 -13.80
C GLN A 85 -6.18 -0.98 -14.22
N GLY A 86 -5.78 -0.88 -15.50
CA GLY A 86 -4.61 -1.54 -16.05
C GLY A 86 -3.28 -0.94 -15.61
N LEU A 87 -2.20 -1.64 -15.95
CA LEU A 87 -0.82 -1.27 -15.60
C LEU A 87 -0.67 -1.09 -14.08
N ASN A 88 -0.01 -0.02 -13.66
CA ASN A 88 0.10 0.39 -12.27
C ASN A 88 -0.96 1.47 -11.99
N MET A 89 -2.20 1.06 -11.67
CA MET A 89 -3.28 2.01 -11.35
C MET A 89 -3.01 2.83 -10.08
N ALA A 90 -2.12 2.37 -9.20
CA ALA A 90 -1.75 3.12 -8.00
C ALA A 90 -1.07 4.44 -8.35
N ARG A 91 -0.26 4.46 -9.41
CA ARG A 91 0.46 5.67 -9.84
C ARG A 91 -0.44 6.83 -10.29
N PRO A 92 -1.38 6.66 -11.24
CA PRO A 92 -2.29 7.72 -11.60
C PRO A 92 -3.20 8.11 -10.43
N VAL A 93 -3.60 7.17 -9.56
CA VAL A 93 -4.38 7.50 -8.36
C VAL A 93 -3.61 8.42 -7.40
N ALA A 94 -2.34 8.12 -7.12
CA ALA A 94 -1.49 8.95 -6.27
C ALA A 94 -1.35 10.38 -6.80
N LEU A 95 -1.00 10.51 -8.09
CA LEU A 95 -0.88 11.82 -8.74
C LEU A 95 -2.23 12.57 -8.77
N HIS A 96 -3.32 11.87 -9.07
CA HIS A 96 -4.66 12.45 -9.10
C HIS A 96 -5.16 12.86 -7.70
N ALA A 97 -4.71 12.18 -6.64
CA ALA A 97 -4.93 12.56 -5.26
C ALA A 97 -3.99 13.68 -4.77
N GLY A 98 -3.10 14.20 -5.62
CA GLY A 98 -2.22 15.33 -5.35
C GLY A 98 -0.96 14.98 -4.56
N PHE A 99 -0.53 13.71 -4.57
CA PHE A 99 0.79 13.33 -4.06
C PHE A 99 1.87 13.75 -5.06
N PRO A 100 3.05 14.22 -4.58
CA PRO A 100 4.11 14.67 -5.46
C PRO A 100 4.70 13.51 -6.26
N SER A 101 5.39 13.83 -7.35
CA SER A 101 5.96 12.82 -8.23
C SER A 101 7.05 11.97 -7.57
N SER A 102 7.67 12.47 -6.49
CA SER A 102 8.65 11.78 -5.66
C SER A 102 8.09 10.60 -4.87
N VAL A 103 6.79 10.59 -4.57
CA VAL A 103 6.14 9.49 -3.85
C VAL A 103 5.92 8.32 -4.82
N PRO A 104 6.54 7.15 -4.59
CA PRO A 104 6.30 5.97 -5.40
C PRO A 104 4.91 5.39 -5.12
N ALA A 105 4.44 4.57 -6.05
CA ALA A 105 3.17 3.86 -5.90
C ALA A 105 3.20 2.57 -6.70
N MET A 106 2.57 1.51 -6.20
CA MET A 106 2.49 0.21 -6.87
C MET A 106 1.13 -0.46 -6.74
N THR A 107 0.77 -1.22 -7.77
CA THR A 107 -0.41 -2.09 -7.76
C THR A 107 0.00 -3.52 -7.47
N VAL A 108 -0.69 -4.15 -6.52
CA VAL A 108 -0.46 -5.56 -6.14
C VAL A 108 -1.68 -6.41 -6.46
N ASN A 109 -1.43 -7.63 -6.93
CA ASN A 109 -2.43 -8.66 -7.13
C ASN A 109 -1.96 -9.93 -6.40
N ARG A 110 -2.84 -10.56 -5.63
CA ARG A 110 -2.55 -11.78 -4.88
C ARG A 110 -3.68 -12.77 -5.05
#